data_AF-A0A136IK08-F1
#
_entry.id   AF-A0A136IK08-F1
#
_cell.length_a   1.000
_cell.length_b   1.000
_cell.length_c   1.000
_cell.angle_alpha   90.00
_cell.angle_beta   90.00
_cell.angle_gamma   90.00
#
_symmetry.space_group_name_H-M   'P 1'
#
loop_
_entity.id
_entity.type
_entity.pdbx_description
1 polymer ?
#
loop_
_entity_poly.entity_id
_entity_poly.type
_entity_poly.pdbx_seq_one_letter_code
_entity_poly.pdbx_strand_id
1 'polypeptide(L)'
;MEPGVGVDLASLQSGQGRVNPTSYPRVLLPSALYAASYLPRESRSIRVLHLEGLPNRQKRTKRHPGQEIPLQGQLSVQSLDESPHYTALSYVWAQAELKERRVIHIQQDGVTIDELEITENCYQALMSIRQRAGSISLWVDAICINQADDDEKCHQVALLGDIYGLATMTYAWLGEGHAGTDKAMRYVRAQGLRSTRLQLGLAAATTEQTKREERRRYTGLFFRDILAWYIEKNDLDFILETVWLTRAWTFQEFVLSHNITLLCGNEELRWEEFFAAI
;
A
#
# COMPACT_ATOMS: atom_id res chain seq x y z
N MET A 1 6.64 -75.24 -51.96
CA MET A 1 5.67 -74.43 -52.71
C MET A 1 5.19 -73.33 -51.79
N GLU A 2 5.69 -72.11 -52.03
CA GLU A 2 5.00 -70.81 -51.78
C GLU A 2 3.57 -70.85 -52.40
N PRO A 3 2.60 -69.97 -52.05
CA PRO A 3 2.82 -68.54 -51.80
C PRO A 3 1.98 -67.84 -50.72
N GLY A 4 2.43 -66.63 -50.37
CA GLY A 4 1.72 -65.67 -49.52
C GLY A 4 0.60 -64.88 -50.19
N VAL A 5 -0.08 -64.07 -49.37
CA VAL A 5 -0.95 -62.97 -49.80
C VAL A 5 -0.68 -61.79 -48.85
N GLY A 6 -0.13 -60.71 -49.39
CA GLY A 6 -0.03 -59.44 -48.69
C GLY A 6 -1.37 -58.69 -48.72
N VAL A 7 -1.63 -57.89 -47.69
CA VAL A 7 -2.49 -56.71 -47.83
C VAL A 7 -1.92 -55.55 -46.99
N ASP A 8 -1.59 -54.54 -47.77
CA ASP A 8 -1.37 -53.11 -47.59
C ASP A 8 -1.42 -52.38 -46.23
N LEU A 9 -0.46 -51.47 -46.12
CA LEU A 9 -0.12 -50.54 -45.05
C LEU A 9 -0.93 -49.25 -45.18
N ALA A 10 -2.18 -49.22 -44.72
CA ALA A 10 -2.90 -47.94 -44.59
C ALA A 10 -4.17 -48.03 -43.72
N SER A 11 -4.05 -48.25 -42.40
CA SER A 11 -5.03 -47.77 -41.40
C SER A 11 -4.79 -48.37 -40.02
N LEU A 12 -4.06 -47.64 -39.17
CA LEU A 12 -4.27 -47.59 -37.71
C LEU A 12 -3.22 -46.63 -37.12
N GLN A 13 -3.50 -45.35 -37.28
CA GLN A 13 -2.98 -44.33 -36.38
C GLN A 13 -3.63 -44.55 -35.01
N SER A 14 -2.84 -44.71 -33.95
CA SER A 14 -2.93 -43.88 -32.74
C SER A 14 -2.17 -44.51 -31.58
N GLY A 15 -1.28 -43.69 -30.98
CA GLY A 15 -0.92 -43.82 -29.58
C GLY A 15 0.38 -44.55 -29.27
N GLN A 16 1.52 -43.86 -29.39
CA GLN A 16 2.57 -43.93 -28.37
C GLN A 16 3.24 -42.55 -28.21
N GLY A 17 3.37 -42.15 -26.95
CA GLY A 17 3.51 -40.77 -26.51
C GLY A 17 4.88 -40.15 -26.77
N ARG A 18 4.84 -38.88 -27.22
CA ARG A 18 5.97 -37.96 -27.07
C ARG A 18 6.03 -37.51 -25.61
N VAL A 19 7.10 -37.88 -24.93
CA VAL A 19 7.52 -37.23 -23.68
C VAL A 19 7.88 -35.79 -24.05
N ASN A 20 7.08 -34.83 -23.60
CA ASN A 20 7.37 -33.40 -23.73
C ASN A 20 8.49 -33.03 -22.74
N PRO A 21 9.65 -32.53 -23.19
CA PRO A 21 10.72 -32.10 -22.30
C PRO A 21 10.48 -30.63 -21.89
N THR A 22 9.36 -30.32 -21.24
CA THR A 22 9.11 -28.99 -20.65
C THR A 22 8.14 -29.08 -19.47
N SER A 23 8.57 -29.72 -18.38
CA SER A 23 7.95 -29.51 -17.07
C SER A 23 9.01 -29.52 -15.97
N TYR A 24 10.04 -28.69 -16.14
CA TYR A 24 10.74 -28.17 -14.98
C TYR A 24 9.91 -26.98 -14.49
N PRO A 25 9.58 -26.87 -13.19
CA PRO A 25 9.07 -25.62 -12.68
C PRO A 25 10.10 -24.56 -13.02
N ARG A 26 9.71 -23.54 -13.80
CA ARG A 26 10.51 -22.32 -13.88
C ARG A 26 10.64 -21.86 -12.45
N VAL A 27 11.80 -22.06 -11.84
CA VAL A 27 12.24 -21.17 -10.78
C VAL A 27 12.19 -19.81 -11.45
N LEU A 28 11.12 -19.07 -11.20
CA LEU A 28 10.97 -17.71 -11.70
C LEU A 28 12.13 -16.97 -11.05
N LEU A 29 13.19 -16.76 -11.84
CA LEU A 29 14.24 -15.85 -11.43
C LEU A 29 13.52 -14.55 -11.04
N PRO A 30 13.86 -13.97 -9.88
CA PRO A 30 13.35 -12.64 -9.53
C PRO A 30 13.53 -11.73 -10.74
N SER A 31 12.59 -10.80 -11.00
CA SER A 31 12.84 -9.79 -12.03
C SER A 31 14.21 -9.16 -11.76
N ALA A 32 14.91 -8.70 -12.81
CA ALA A 32 16.25 -8.14 -12.66
C ALA A 32 16.32 -7.07 -11.54
N LEU A 33 15.22 -6.36 -11.35
CA LEU A 33 15.00 -5.44 -10.23
C LEU A 33 15.14 -6.10 -8.85
N TYR A 34 14.40 -7.17 -8.56
CA TYR A 34 14.42 -7.83 -7.25
C TYR A 34 15.71 -8.61 -6.99
N ALA A 35 16.40 -9.04 -8.05
CA ALA A 35 17.77 -9.56 -7.94
C ALA A 35 18.78 -8.45 -7.59
N ALA A 36 18.66 -7.26 -8.21
CA ALA A 36 19.52 -6.11 -7.92
C ALA A 36 19.26 -5.50 -6.53
N SER A 37 18.04 -5.64 -6.02
CA SER A 37 17.60 -5.19 -4.70
C SER A 37 17.32 -6.37 -3.76
N TYR A 38 18.14 -7.41 -3.83
CA TYR A 38 17.94 -8.64 -3.04
C TYR A 38 17.87 -8.36 -1.52
N LEU A 39 16.91 -9.00 -0.86
CA LEU A 39 16.76 -8.95 0.60
C LEU A 39 17.41 -10.20 1.22
N PRO A 40 18.45 -10.07 2.06
CA PRO A 40 19.09 -11.21 2.68
C PRO A 40 18.10 -12.02 3.54
N ARG A 41 18.13 -13.34 3.39
CA ARG A 41 17.34 -14.26 4.24
C ARG A 41 17.66 -14.01 5.71
N GLU A 42 16.62 -14.14 6.55
CA GLU A 42 16.71 -13.95 8.01
C GLU A 42 17.11 -12.53 8.46
N SER A 43 17.34 -11.59 7.54
CA SER A 43 17.58 -10.19 7.88
C SER A 43 16.28 -9.42 8.08
N ARG A 44 16.33 -8.34 8.87
CA ARG A 44 15.23 -7.37 9.00
C ARG A 44 15.33 -6.27 7.93
N SER A 45 15.74 -6.65 6.71
CA SER A 45 15.87 -5.72 5.58
C SER A 45 14.56 -5.60 4.82
N ILE A 46 14.29 -4.38 4.35
CA ILE A 46 13.12 -4.03 3.53
C ILE A 46 13.56 -3.25 2.30
N ARG A 47 12.74 -3.27 1.24
CA ARG A 47 12.88 -2.30 0.15
C ARG A 47 12.09 -1.04 0.47
N VAL A 48 12.60 0.11 0.04
CA VAL A 48 11.93 1.41 0.13
C VAL A 48 11.93 2.04 -1.25
N LEU A 49 10.73 2.45 -1.70
CA LEU A 49 10.51 3.21 -2.93
C LEU A 49 10.77 4.69 -2.71
N HIS A 50 11.79 5.22 -3.33
CA HIS A 50 11.99 6.66 -3.47
C HIS A 50 11.19 7.15 -4.68
N LEU A 51 9.95 7.57 -4.41
CA LEU A 51 9.04 8.09 -5.42
C LEU A 51 9.46 9.52 -5.82
N GLU A 52 9.56 9.78 -7.12
CA GLU A 52 9.91 11.09 -7.63
C GLU A 52 8.73 12.06 -7.60
N GLY A 53 8.99 13.29 -7.15
CA GLY A 53 8.04 14.39 -7.19
C GLY A 53 7.81 14.93 -8.60
N LEU A 54 6.80 15.79 -8.75
CA LEU A 54 6.55 16.48 -10.02
C LEU A 54 7.68 17.49 -10.33
N PRO A 55 8.10 17.64 -11.61
CA PRO A 55 9.12 18.60 -12.00
C PRO A 55 8.75 20.05 -11.59
N ASN A 56 9.70 20.78 -11.01
CA ASN A 56 9.51 22.15 -10.48
C ASN A 56 8.87 23.15 -11.47
N ARG A 57 9.04 22.94 -12.78
CA ARG A 57 8.51 23.82 -13.83
C ARG A 57 6.99 23.76 -14.00
N GLN A 58 6.32 22.75 -13.45
CA GLN A 58 4.89 22.50 -13.69
C GLN A 58 3.98 22.75 -12.47
N LYS A 59 4.53 23.19 -11.33
CA LYS A 59 3.73 23.63 -10.17
C LYS A 59 2.91 24.92 -10.43
N ARG A 60 3.10 25.60 -11.59
CA ARG A 60 2.51 26.92 -11.89
C ARG A 60 1.74 27.03 -13.22
N THR A 61 1.68 25.99 -14.04
CA THR A 61 0.96 26.04 -15.33
C THR A 61 -0.33 25.23 -15.25
N LYS A 62 -1.45 25.82 -15.69
CA LYS A 62 -2.72 25.11 -15.90
C LYS A 62 -2.42 23.88 -16.75
N ARG A 63 -2.54 22.68 -16.17
CA ARG A 63 -2.37 21.40 -16.87
C ARG A 63 -3.28 21.39 -18.11
N HIS A 64 -2.73 21.03 -19.26
CA HIS A 64 -3.57 20.63 -20.38
C HIS A 64 -4.29 19.32 -19.99
N PRO A 65 -5.61 19.21 -20.18
CA PRO A 65 -6.32 17.96 -19.92
C PRO A 65 -5.77 16.87 -20.87
N GLY A 66 -5.19 15.80 -20.30
CA GLY A 66 -4.82 14.59 -21.06
C GLY A 66 -3.37 14.10 -20.97
N GLN A 67 -2.43 14.83 -20.34
CA GLN A 67 -1.05 14.34 -20.18
C GLN A 67 -0.70 14.12 -18.69
N GLU A 68 -0.94 12.90 -18.23
CA GLU A 68 -0.50 12.44 -16.92
C GLU A 68 1.00 12.14 -16.96
N ILE A 69 1.79 12.71 -16.04
CA ILE A 69 3.21 12.38 -15.91
C ILE A 69 3.30 11.00 -15.26
N PRO A 70 3.99 10.01 -15.86
CA PRO A 70 4.12 8.67 -15.29
C PRO A 70 4.70 8.69 -13.86
N LEU A 71 4.37 7.69 -13.06
CA LEU A 71 5.05 7.47 -11.77
C LEU A 71 6.44 6.90 -12.05
N GLN A 72 7.43 7.44 -11.35
CA GLN A 72 8.83 7.05 -11.48
C GLN A 72 9.46 7.04 -10.09
N GLY A 73 10.39 6.12 -9.85
CA GLY A 73 11.09 6.05 -8.58
C GLY A 73 12.26 5.07 -8.60
N GLN A 74 12.95 4.98 -7.47
CA GLN A 74 14.10 4.09 -7.28
C GLN A 74 13.85 3.20 -6.07
N LEU A 75 14.36 1.97 -6.09
CA LEU A 75 14.34 1.10 -4.90
C LEU A 75 15.69 1.10 -4.21
N SER A 76 15.66 1.23 -2.88
CA SER A 76 16.82 0.97 -2.02
C SER A 76 16.50 -0.13 -1.02
N VAL A 77 17.51 -0.87 -0.59
CA VAL A 77 17.41 -1.82 0.51
C VAL A 77 17.84 -1.12 1.80
N GLN A 78 17.03 -1.22 2.84
CA GLN A 78 17.27 -0.59 4.14
C GLN A 78 17.06 -1.61 5.26
N SER A 79 17.88 -1.55 6.32
CA SER A 79 17.74 -2.40 7.50
C SER A 79 16.83 -1.75 8.53
N LEU A 80 15.79 -2.44 9.00
CA LEU A 80 14.93 -1.96 10.08
C LEU A 80 15.71 -1.78 11.40
N ASP A 81 16.81 -2.52 11.59
CA ASP A 81 17.66 -2.42 12.79
C ASP A 81 18.43 -1.09 12.86
N GLU A 82 18.55 -0.40 11.73
CA GLU A 82 19.18 0.93 11.62
C GLU A 82 18.16 2.07 11.76
N SER A 83 16.90 1.77 12.08
CA SER A 83 15.80 2.74 12.23
C SER A 83 15.65 3.68 11.01
N PRO A 84 15.35 3.12 9.81
CA PRO A 84 15.33 3.89 8.58
C PRO A 84 14.18 4.88 8.53
N HIS A 85 14.37 5.99 7.80
CA HIS A 85 13.31 6.98 7.57
C HIS A 85 12.53 6.71 6.29
N TYR A 86 11.29 6.25 6.45
CA TYR A 86 10.33 6.06 5.37
C TYR A 86 8.90 6.31 5.86
N THR A 87 7.98 6.45 4.90
CA THR A 87 6.53 6.49 5.13
C THR A 87 5.92 5.18 4.66
N ALA A 88 5.04 4.55 5.43
CA ALA A 88 4.33 3.37 4.95
C ALA A 88 3.05 3.78 4.20
N LEU A 89 2.68 3.03 3.16
CA LEU A 89 1.42 3.18 2.46
C LEU A 89 0.52 1.99 2.74
N SER A 90 -0.63 2.27 3.33
CA SER A 90 -1.71 1.33 3.53
C SER A 90 -2.87 1.64 2.58
N TYR A 91 -3.39 0.63 1.89
CA TYR A 91 -4.50 0.77 0.95
C TYR A 91 -5.22 -0.56 0.71
N VAL A 92 -6.43 -0.50 0.18
CA VAL A 92 -7.18 -1.72 -0.17
C VAL A 92 -6.61 -2.32 -1.45
N TRP A 93 -6.11 -3.54 -1.35
CA TRP A 93 -5.90 -4.37 -2.53
C TRP A 93 -7.28 -4.64 -3.12
N ALA A 94 -7.54 -4.15 -4.34
CA ALA A 94 -8.82 -4.42 -5.00
C ALA A 94 -9.13 -5.94 -4.99
N GLN A 95 -10.38 -6.38 -5.02
CA GLN A 95 -10.67 -7.82 -5.15
C GLN A 95 -10.36 -8.29 -6.58
N ALA A 96 -9.72 -9.45 -6.70
CA ALA A 96 -9.42 -10.11 -7.97
C ALA A 96 -10.75 -10.31 -8.70
N GLU A 97 -10.98 -9.73 -9.88
CA GLU A 97 -10.94 -10.53 -11.11
C GLU A 97 -10.93 -9.68 -12.40
N LEU A 98 -10.99 -8.34 -12.32
CA LEU A 98 -10.98 -7.43 -13.48
C LEU A 98 -10.28 -6.11 -13.13
N LYS A 99 -8.97 -6.11 -12.94
CA LYS A 99 -8.24 -4.90 -12.51
C LYS A 99 -7.48 -4.28 -13.67
N GLU A 100 -7.82 -3.04 -13.97
CA GLU A 100 -6.94 -2.15 -14.72
C GLU A 100 -5.58 -2.11 -14.02
N ARG A 101 -4.53 -2.39 -14.79
CA ARG A 101 -3.14 -2.36 -14.37
C ARG A 101 -2.53 -1.06 -14.83
N ARG A 102 -1.71 -0.47 -13.97
CA ARG A 102 -0.91 0.72 -14.28
C ARG A 102 0.54 0.41 -14.02
N VAL A 103 1.41 1.21 -14.61
CA VAL A 103 2.85 1.03 -14.53
C VAL A 103 3.48 2.11 -13.67
N ILE A 104 4.42 1.72 -12.81
CA ILE A 104 5.44 2.59 -12.25
C ILE A 104 6.79 2.20 -12.87
N HIS A 105 7.55 3.19 -13.33
CA HIS A 105 8.88 2.96 -13.89
C HIS A 105 9.90 2.99 -12.76
N ILE A 106 10.69 1.93 -12.62
CA ILE A 106 11.77 1.87 -11.65
C ILE A 106 13.08 2.23 -12.34
N GLN A 107 13.81 3.16 -11.74
CA GLN A 107 15.02 3.74 -12.28
C GLN A 107 16.26 3.36 -11.47
N GLN A 108 17.39 3.34 -12.16
CA GLN A 108 18.73 3.29 -11.59
C GLN A 108 19.63 4.20 -12.43
N ASP A 109 20.38 5.08 -11.77
CA ASP A 109 21.28 6.05 -12.44
C ASP A 109 20.60 6.88 -13.56
N GLY A 110 19.31 7.21 -13.37
CA GLY A 110 18.51 8.00 -14.32
C GLY A 110 17.99 7.22 -15.53
N VAL A 111 18.15 5.89 -15.56
CA VAL A 111 17.66 5.00 -16.62
C VAL A 111 16.59 4.08 -16.05
N THR A 112 15.47 3.92 -16.77
CA THR A 112 14.44 2.93 -16.41
C THR A 112 15.01 1.51 -16.57
N ILE A 113 15.05 0.76 -15.48
CA ILE A 113 15.54 -0.62 -15.43
C ILE A 113 14.41 -1.66 -15.36
N ASP A 114 13.21 -1.25 -14.93
CA ASP A 114 12.04 -2.13 -14.84
C ASP A 114 10.74 -1.32 -14.90
N GLU A 115 9.65 -1.98 -15.26
CA GLU A 115 8.28 -1.45 -15.33
C GLU A 115 7.37 -2.35 -14.50
N LEU A 116 7.02 -1.90 -13.29
CA LEU A 116 6.21 -2.71 -12.39
C LEU A 116 4.72 -2.43 -12.59
N GLU A 117 3.96 -3.50 -12.81
CA GLU A 117 2.50 -3.45 -12.82
C GLU A 117 1.92 -3.39 -11.41
N ILE A 118 1.19 -2.31 -11.13
CA ILE A 118 0.43 -2.13 -9.90
C ILE A 118 -1.07 -2.01 -10.22
N THR A 119 -1.90 -2.25 -9.22
CA THR A 119 -3.36 -2.04 -9.37
C THR A 119 -3.66 -0.55 -9.51
N GLU A 120 -4.74 -0.21 -10.22
CA GLU A 120 -5.24 1.17 -10.31
C GLU A 120 -5.34 1.86 -8.94
N ASN A 121 -5.86 1.17 -7.90
CA ASN A 121 -5.98 1.78 -6.57
C ASN A 121 -4.62 2.15 -5.94
N CYS A 122 -3.61 1.29 -6.10
CA CYS A 122 -2.23 1.58 -5.67
C CYS A 122 -1.66 2.77 -6.46
N TYR A 123 -1.88 2.80 -7.77
CA TYR A 123 -1.45 3.90 -8.63
C TYR A 123 -2.06 5.23 -8.19
N GLN A 124 -3.37 5.27 -7.94
CA GLN A 124 -4.06 6.46 -7.47
C GLN A 124 -3.57 6.91 -6.09
N ALA A 125 -3.29 5.97 -5.18
CA ALA A 125 -2.69 6.28 -3.88
C ALA A 125 -1.32 6.97 -4.04
N LEU A 126 -0.43 6.42 -4.87
CA LEU A 126 0.89 6.99 -5.14
C LEU A 126 0.81 8.35 -5.83
N MET A 127 -0.11 8.51 -6.79
CA MET A 127 -0.38 9.79 -7.45
C MET A 127 -0.83 10.85 -6.45
N SER A 128 -1.78 10.49 -5.59
CA SER A 128 -2.33 11.33 -4.53
C SER A 128 -1.24 11.78 -3.55
N ILE A 129 -0.37 10.87 -3.13
CA ILE A 129 0.77 11.17 -2.25
C ILE A 129 1.80 12.05 -2.96
N ARG A 130 2.20 11.72 -4.20
CA ARG A 130 3.16 12.50 -5.00
C ARG A 130 2.73 13.95 -5.17
N GLN A 131 1.43 14.19 -5.37
CA GLN A 131 0.89 15.54 -5.52
C GLN A 131 0.99 16.37 -4.24
N ARG A 132 0.89 15.73 -3.06
CA ARG A 132 0.92 16.39 -1.75
C ARG A 132 2.33 16.54 -1.18
N ALA A 133 3.08 15.44 -1.17
CA ALA A 133 4.39 15.36 -0.53
C ALA A 133 5.56 15.66 -1.48
N GLY A 134 5.33 15.61 -2.80
CA GLY A 134 6.42 15.70 -3.78
C GLY A 134 7.23 14.40 -3.81
N SER A 135 8.56 14.53 -3.78
CA SER A 135 9.44 13.36 -3.68
C SER A 135 9.38 12.77 -2.27
N ILE A 136 9.21 11.45 -2.15
CA ILE A 136 9.01 10.79 -0.84
C ILE A 136 9.52 9.35 -0.86
N SER A 137 10.05 8.90 0.29
CA SER A 137 10.43 7.50 0.51
C SER A 137 9.24 6.73 1.11
N LEU A 138 8.77 5.73 0.38
CA LEU A 138 7.58 4.93 0.70
C LEU A 138 7.91 3.45 0.84
N TRP A 139 7.35 2.79 1.84
CA TRP A 139 7.17 1.35 1.81
C TRP A 139 5.77 1.04 1.30
N VAL A 140 5.69 0.24 0.24
CA VAL A 140 4.45 -0.15 -0.45
C VAL A 140 4.53 -1.64 -0.73
N ASP A 141 3.69 -2.44 -0.10
CA ASP A 141 3.74 -3.91 -0.18
C ASP A 141 3.79 -4.47 -1.62
N ALA A 142 2.98 -3.95 -2.54
CA ALA A 142 2.94 -4.41 -3.92
C ALA A 142 4.20 -4.10 -4.74
N ILE A 143 5.09 -3.24 -4.25
CA ILE A 143 6.32 -2.80 -4.93
C ILE A 143 7.57 -3.24 -4.17
N CYS A 144 7.54 -3.15 -2.84
CA CYS A 144 8.70 -3.40 -1.99
C CYS A 144 8.90 -4.90 -1.70
N ILE A 145 7.84 -5.69 -1.83
CA ILE A 145 7.88 -7.16 -1.69
C ILE A 145 7.81 -7.77 -3.10
N ASN A 146 8.71 -8.70 -3.38
CA ASN A 146 8.63 -9.55 -4.56
C ASN A 146 7.44 -10.51 -4.43
N GLN A 147 6.30 -10.12 -5.03
CA GLN A 147 5.05 -10.87 -4.95
C GLN A 147 5.10 -12.27 -5.60
N ALA A 148 6.12 -12.55 -6.42
CA ALA A 148 6.35 -13.84 -7.05
C ALA A 148 7.21 -14.80 -6.22
N ASP A 149 7.81 -14.33 -5.11
CA ASP A 149 8.61 -15.14 -4.20
C ASP A 149 7.84 -15.34 -2.89
N ASP A 150 7.30 -16.55 -2.71
CA ASP A 150 6.50 -16.90 -1.53
C ASP A 150 7.33 -16.88 -0.23
N ASP A 151 8.63 -17.21 -0.28
CA ASP A 151 9.51 -17.17 0.88
C ASP A 151 9.76 -15.72 1.30
N GLU A 152 10.08 -14.84 0.34
CA GLU A 152 10.26 -13.41 0.60
C GLU A 152 8.97 -12.80 1.15
N LYS A 153 7.82 -13.10 0.53
CA LYS A 153 6.52 -12.61 0.97
C LYS A 153 6.20 -13.04 2.40
N CYS A 154 6.38 -14.32 2.73
CA CYS A 154 6.12 -14.82 4.09
C CYS A 154 7.03 -14.12 5.12
N HIS A 155 8.30 -13.93 4.78
CA HIS A 155 9.26 -13.23 5.64
C HIS A 155 8.89 -11.76 5.85
N GLN A 156 8.55 -11.03 4.78
CA GLN A 156 8.13 -9.62 4.86
C GLN A 156 6.79 -9.46 5.60
N VAL A 157 5.85 -10.40 5.42
CA VAL A 157 4.58 -10.41 6.17
C VAL A 157 4.83 -10.56 7.68
N ALA A 158 5.81 -11.37 8.07
CA ALA A 158 6.20 -11.49 9.48
C ALA A 158 6.79 -10.19 10.06
N LEU A 159 7.36 -9.32 9.21
CA LEU A 159 7.94 -8.03 9.61
C LEU A 159 6.94 -6.87 9.59
N LEU A 160 5.69 -7.06 9.16
CA LEU A 160 4.72 -5.96 9.02
C LEU A 160 4.57 -5.13 10.29
N GLY A 161 4.60 -5.77 11.45
CA GLY A 161 4.50 -5.05 12.73
C GLY A 161 5.64 -4.06 12.95
N ASP A 162 6.87 -4.45 12.63
CA ASP A 162 8.03 -3.58 12.69
C ASP A 162 8.01 -2.54 11.56
N ILE A 163 7.61 -2.92 10.35
CA ILE A 163 7.55 -2.03 9.19
C ILE A 163 6.60 -0.86 9.45
N TYR A 164 5.40 -1.12 9.96
CA TYR A 164 4.46 -0.05 10.30
C TYR A 164 4.86 0.64 11.61
N GLY A 165 5.43 -0.09 12.57
CA GLY A 165 5.89 0.46 13.85
C GLY A 165 7.02 1.48 13.74
N LEU A 166 7.97 1.24 12.83
CA LEU A 166 9.16 2.05 12.61
C LEU A 166 8.98 3.13 11.53
N ALA A 167 7.89 3.07 10.76
CA ALA A 167 7.60 4.11 9.78
C ALA A 167 7.45 5.49 10.46
N THR A 168 7.96 6.53 9.81
CA THR A 168 7.84 7.92 10.31
C THR A 168 6.38 8.35 10.38
N MET A 169 5.60 7.87 9.40
CA MET A 169 4.15 7.98 9.36
C MET A 169 3.58 6.93 8.41
N THR A 170 2.27 6.77 8.45
CA THR A 170 1.52 5.93 7.52
C THR A 170 0.45 6.75 6.82
N TYR A 171 0.44 6.70 5.49
CA TYR A 171 -0.70 7.14 4.70
C TYR A 171 -1.68 5.99 4.53
N ALA A 172 -2.92 6.20 4.95
CA ALA A 172 -4.02 5.27 4.75
C ALA A 172 -4.92 5.77 3.62
N TRP A 173 -4.81 5.17 2.44
CA TRP A 173 -5.58 5.56 1.26
C TRP A 173 -6.96 4.90 1.24
N LEU A 174 -7.99 5.73 1.30
CA LEU A 174 -9.40 5.34 1.33
C LEU A 174 -10.05 5.32 -0.06
N GLY A 175 -9.38 5.87 -1.08
CA GLY A 175 -9.87 5.96 -2.46
C GLY A 175 -9.97 7.40 -2.98
N GLU A 176 -10.32 7.56 -4.26
CA GLU A 176 -10.36 8.85 -4.99
C GLU A 176 -11.39 9.85 -4.46
N GLY A 177 -12.27 9.42 -3.54
CA GLY A 177 -13.28 10.28 -2.95
C GLY A 177 -14.29 10.82 -3.98
N HIS A 178 -15.26 11.56 -3.47
CA HIS A 178 -16.23 12.35 -4.23
C HIS A 178 -16.71 13.50 -3.36
N ALA A 179 -17.54 14.39 -3.90
CA ALA A 179 -18.00 15.59 -3.16
C ALA A 179 -18.61 15.29 -1.77
N GLY A 180 -19.21 14.10 -1.61
CA GLY A 180 -19.74 13.62 -0.33
C GLY A 180 -18.65 13.30 0.68
N THR A 181 -17.65 12.51 0.29
CA THR A 181 -16.50 12.16 1.15
C THR A 181 -15.69 13.39 1.49
N ASP A 182 -15.48 14.30 0.54
CA ASP A 182 -14.72 15.52 0.77
C ASP A 182 -15.40 16.42 1.81
N LYS A 183 -16.74 16.47 1.77
CA LYS A 183 -17.53 17.21 2.77
C LYS A 183 -17.45 16.52 4.13
N ALA A 184 -17.55 15.19 4.19
CA ALA A 184 -17.44 14.42 5.42
C ALA A 184 -16.05 14.58 6.06
N MET A 185 -14.97 14.39 5.31
CA MET A 185 -13.59 14.57 5.77
C MET A 185 -13.35 15.97 6.34
N ARG A 186 -13.83 17.03 5.66
CA ARG A 186 -13.74 18.41 6.17
C ARG A 186 -14.56 18.63 7.43
N TYR A 187 -15.75 18.05 7.51
CA TYR A 187 -16.59 18.14 8.70
C TYR A 187 -15.91 17.49 9.91
N VAL A 188 -15.42 16.25 9.76
CA VAL A 188 -14.70 15.52 10.82
C VAL A 188 -13.45 16.30 11.24
N ARG A 189 -12.64 16.79 10.30
CA ARG A 189 -11.48 17.65 10.60
C ARG A 189 -11.87 18.86 11.45
N ALA A 190 -12.96 19.55 11.08
CA ALA A 190 -13.43 20.74 11.79
C ALA A 190 -13.90 20.41 13.22
N GLN A 191 -14.57 19.27 13.43
CA GLN A 191 -14.97 18.84 14.77
C GLN A 191 -13.76 18.43 15.62
N GLY A 192 -12.84 17.65 15.05
CA GLY A 192 -11.63 17.23 15.75
C GLY A 192 -10.79 18.41 16.23
N LEU A 193 -10.55 19.40 15.37
CA LEU A 193 -9.84 20.62 15.74
C LEU A 193 -10.56 21.42 16.84
N ARG A 194 -11.89 21.44 16.85
CA ARG A 194 -12.67 22.09 17.91
C ARG A 194 -12.52 21.36 19.23
N SER A 195 -12.66 20.04 19.25
CA SER A 195 -12.50 19.20 20.43
C SER A 195 -11.09 19.29 21.00
N THR A 196 -10.06 19.19 20.15
CA THR A 196 -8.65 19.33 20.56
C THR A 196 -8.38 20.72 21.12
N ARG A 197 -8.92 21.79 20.52
CA ARG A 197 -8.77 23.16 21.03
C ARG A 197 -9.45 23.33 22.40
N LEU A 198 -10.63 22.73 22.59
CA LEU A 198 -11.33 22.73 23.87
C LEU A 198 -10.52 21.96 24.93
N GLN A 199 -10.02 20.77 24.59
CA GLN A 199 -9.18 19.95 25.45
C GLN A 199 -7.85 20.63 25.77
N LEU A 200 -7.17 21.28 24.83
CA LEU A 200 -5.94 22.04 25.11
C LEU A 200 -6.21 23.27 25.99
N GLY A 201 -7.35 23.93 25.82
CA GLY A 201 -7.82 24.99 26.73
C GLY A 201 -8.04 24.47 28.15
N LEU A 202 -8.59 23.26 28.29
CA LEU A 202 -8.77 22.56 29.58
C LEU A 202 -7.45 21.99 30.12
N ALA A 203 -6.55 21.51 29.27
CA ALA A 203 -5.31 20.84 29.63
C ALA A 203 -4.12 21.79 29.84
N ALA A 204 -4.26 23.06 29.44
CA ALA A 204 -3.45 24.14 29.99
C ALA A 204 -3.66 24.28 31.51
N ALA A 205 -4.73 23.68 32.06
CA ALA A 205 -4.98 23.56 33.49
C ALA A 205 -4.63 22.18 34.09
N THR A 206 -4.01 21.24 33.35
CA THR A 206 -3.64 19.89 33.84
C THR A 206 -2.18 19.48 33.58
N THR A 207 -1.68 18.52 34.36
CA THR A 207 -0.27 18.09 34.43
C THR A 207 0.23 17.25 33.23
N GLU A 208 1.54 17.31 32.96
CA GLU A 208 2.26 16.55 31.91
C GLU A 208 1.97 15.04 31.91
N GLN A 209 1.78 14.47 33.10
CA GLN A 209 1.55 13.05 33.33
C GLN A 209 0.17 12.60 32.83
N THR A 210 -0.84 13.45 32.99
CA THR A 210 -2.21 13.23 32.51
C THR A 210 -2.26 13.23 30.98
N LYS A 211 -1.52 14.13 30.33
CA LYS A 211 -1.36 14.17 28.86
C LYS A 211 -0.69 12.91 28.31
N ARG A 212 0.25 12.32 29.05
CA ARG A 212 0.92 11.05 28.67
C ARG A 212 0.00 9.85 28.82
N GLU A 213 -0.81 9.80 29.87
CA GLU A 213 -1.78 8.72 30.11
C GLU A 213 -2.94 8.75 29.12
N GLU A 214 -3.46 9.93 28.80
CA GLU A 214 -4.45 10.11 27.73
C GLU A 214 -3.90 9.62 26.39
N ARG A 215 -2.67 10.02 26.03
CA ARG A 215 -1.97 9.53 24.82
C ARG A 215 -1.88 8.00 24.78
N ARG A 216 -1.60 7.34 25.91
CA ARG A 216 -1.58 5.86 26.03
C ARG A 216 -2.97 5.24 25.97
N ARG A 217 -3.99 5.92 26.52
CA ARG A 217 -5.38 5.48 26.47
C ARG A 217 -5.95 5.59 25.05
N TYR A 218 -5.55 6.59 24.29
CA TYR A 218 -5.86 6.76 22.87
C TYR A 218 -5.18 5.70 21.98
N THR A 219 -4.06 5.13 22.42
CA THR A 219 -3.45 3.95 21.78
C THR A 219 -4.12 2.63 22.18
N GLY A 220 -4.91 2.60 23.26
CA GLY A 220 -5.42 1.39 23.90
C GLY A 220 -6.94 1.16 23.82
N LEU A 221 -7.74 2.10 23.30
CA LEU A 221 -9.15 1.83 23.03
C LEU A 221 -9.28 0.88 21.84
N PHE A 222 -9.99 -0.23 22.04
CA PHE A 222 -10.31 -1.15 20.96
C PHE A 222 -11.13 -0.39 19.90
N PHE A 223 -10.55 -0.25 18.71
CA PHE A 223 -11.16 0.39 17.53
C PHE A 223 -12.59 -0.10 17.27
N ARG A 224 -12.87 -1.38 17.56
CA ARG A 224 -14.19 -2.00 17.45
C ARG A 224 -15.26 -1.36 18.35
N ASP A 225 -14.89 -0.91 19.54
CA ASP A 225 -15.84 -0.36 20.52
C ASP A 225 -16.20 1.10 20.19
N ILE A 226 -15.24 1.85 19.63
CA ILE A 226 -15.48 3.19 19.08
C ILE A 226 -16.35 3.11 17.82
N LEU A 227 -16.06 2.16 16.93
CA LEU A 227 -16.86 1.90 15.72
C LEU A 227 -18.31 1.54 16.08
N ALA A 228 -18.49 0.62 17.03
CA ALA A 228 -19.82 0.15 17.46
C ALA A 228 -20.66 1.28 18.10
N TRP A 229 -20.04 2.15 18.90
CA TRP A 229 -20.71 3.29 19.52
C TRP A 229 -21.11 4.37 18.49
N TYR A 230 -20.35 4.54 17.42
CA TYR A 230 -20.56 5.58 16.42
C TYR A 230 -21.54 5.17 15.30
N ILE A 231 -21.53 3.88 14.89
CA ILE A 231 -22.50 3.29 13.94
C ILE A 231 -23.95 3.48 14.43
N GLU A 232 -24.16 3.52 15.74
CA GLU A 232 -25.49 3.73 16.33
C GLU A 232 -25.99 5.19 16.22
N LYS A 233 -25.14 6.16 15.81
CA LYS A 233 -25.38 7.59 16.06
C LYS A 233 -25.35 8.54 14.85
N ASN A 234 -24.80 8.22 13.66
CA ASN A 234 -24.78 9.17 12.51
C ASN A 234 -24.48 8.57 11.11
N ASP A 235 -24.93 9.33 10.10
CA ASP A 235 -24.81 9.24 8.61
C ASP A 235 -23.35 9.25 8.05
N LEU A 236 -22.39 8.61 8.73
CA LEU A 236 -20.99 8.47 8.28
C LEU A 236 -20.67 7.07 7.75
N ASP A 237 -21.71 6.35 7.32
CA ASP A 237 -21.66 4.99 6.80
C ASP A 237 -20.56 4.84 5.74
N PHE A 238 -20.41 5.78 4.81
CA PHE A 238 -19.41 5.63 3.75
C PHE A 238 -17.95 5.57 4.24
N ILE A 239 -17.54 6.42 5.19
CA ILE A 239 -16.14 6.42 5.67
C ILE A 239 -15.88 5.12 6.42
N LEU A 240 -16.86 4.66 7.20
CA LEU A 240 -16.80 3.49 8.07
C LEU A 240 -16.98 2.16 7.31
N GLU A 241 -17.69 2.18 6.18
CA GLU A 241 -17.91 1.06 5.27
C GLU A 241 -16.78 0.89 4.24
N THR A 242 -15.84 1.83 4.15
CA THR A 242 -14.66 1.61 3.32
C THR A 242 -14.03 0.28 3.71
N VAL A 243 -13.86 -0.61 2.74
CA VAL A 243 -13.28 -1.97 2.85
C VAL A 243 -11.94 -1.97 3.59
N TRP A 244 -11.32 -0.80 3.75
CA TRP A 244 -10.15 -0.56 4.55
C TRP A 244 -10.37 -0.77 6.07
N LEU A 245 -11.45 -0.24 6.66
CA LEU A 245 -11.71 -0.32 8.11
C LEU A 245 -12.26 -1.69 8.56
N THR A 246 -12.68 -2.55 7.63
CA THR A 246 -13.28 -3.86 7.90
C THR A 246 -12.32 -5.05 7.77
N ARG A 247 -11.05 -4.82 7.40
CA ARG A 247 -10.07 -5.89 7.22
C ARG A 247 -9.31 -6.20 8.52
N ALA A 248 -9.09 -7.49 8.77
CA ALA A 248 -8.29 -7.96 9.91
C ALA A 248 -6.81 -7.51 9.85
N TRP A 249 -6.28 -7.24 8.66
CA TRP A 249 -4.88 -6.87 8.41
C TRP A 249 -4.58 -5.38 8.66
N THR A 250 -5.59 -4.51 8.60
CA THR A 250 -5.46 -3.08 8.93
C THR A 250 -5.10 -2.85 10.40
N PHE A 251 -5.31 -3.85 11.26
CA PHE A 251 -5.01 -3.77 12.69
C PHE A 251 -3.51 -3.58 12.97
N GLN A 252 -2.62 -4.19 12.17
CA GLN A 252 -1.16 -4.02 12.34
C GLN A 252 -0.69 -2.65 11.87
N GLU A 253 -1.29 -2.14 10.79
CA GLU A 253 -0.98 -0.84 10.19
C GLU A 253 -1.44 0.33 11.07
N PHE A 254 -2.48 0.08 11.87
CA PHE A 254 -3.22 1.08 12.62
C PHE A 254 -2.85 1.17 14.09
N VAL A 255 -2.56 0.04 14.74
CA VAL A 255 -2.19 0.00 16.16
C VAL A 255 -0.70 0.25 16.36
N LEU A 256 0.13 -0.07 15.37
CA LEU A 256 1.58 0.01 15.50
C LEU A 256 2.16 1.28 14.89
N SER A 257 1.52 1.88 13.89
CA SER A 257 1.96 3.16 13.35
C SER A 257 1.69 4.30 14.33
N HIS A 258 2.74 5.04 14.66
CA HIS A 258 2.67 6.13 15.63
C HIS A 258 2.04 7.41 15.07
N ASN A 259 1.87 7.50 13.74
CA ASN A 259 1.40 8.70 13.06
C ASN A 259 0.68 8.34 11.75
N ILE A 260 -0.66 8.39 11.77
CA ILE A 260 -1.48 7.98 10.62
C ILE A 260 -2.19 9.19 10.03
N THR A 261 -2.14 9.31 8.71
CA THR A 261 -2.94 10.27 7.93
C THR A 261 -3.83 9.53 6.95
N LEU A 262 -5.14 9.73 7.11
CA LEU A 262 -6.15 9.24 6.18
C LEU A 262 -6.15 10.11 4.92
N LEU A 263 -6.08 9.50 3.75
CA LEU A 263 -6.15 10.18 2.46
C LEU A 263 -7.41 9.70 1.73
N CYS A 264 -8.27 10.65 1.33
CA CYS A 264 -9.45 10.36 0.52
C CYS A 264 -9.64 11.48 -0.50
N GLY A 265 -9.56 11.14 -1.78
CA GLY A 265 -9.61 12.11 -2.88
C GLY A 265 -8.58 13.21 -2.74
N ASN A 266 -9.03 14.45 -2.55
CA ASN A 266 -8.18 15.64 -2.35
C ASN A 266 -8.03 16.03 -0.87
N GLU A 267 -8.68 15.32 0.04
CA GLU A 267 -8.67 15.61 1.46
C GLU A 267 -7.64 14.73 2.21
N GLU A 268 -7.14 15.25 3.32
CA GLU A 268 -6.26 14.55 4.27
C GLU A 268 -6.75 14.73 5.71
N LEU A 269 -6.84 13.67 6.50
CA LEU A 269 -7.33 13.77 7.87
C LEU A 269 -6.34 13.06 8.79
N ARG A 270 -5.77 13.78 9.75
CA ARG A 270 -4.88 13.14 10.73
C ARG A 270 -5.69 12.26 11.64
N TRP A 271 -5.11 11.15 12.05
CA TRP A 271 -5.77 10.22 12.94
C TRP A 271 -6.20 10.85 14.26
N GLU A 272 -5.37 11.73 14.82
CA GLU A 272 -5.68 12.50 16.03
C GLU A 272 -6.91 13.41 15.85
N GLU A 273 -7.08 13.99 14.66
CA GLU A 273 -8.24 14.84 14.34
C GLU A 273 -9.50 14.01 14.14
N PHE A 274 -9.39 12.85 13.47
CA PHE A 274 -10.49 11.90 13.35
C PHE A 274 -10.97 11.44 14.74
N PHE A 275 -10.04 11.03 15.60
CA PHE A 275 -10.34 10.56 16.94
C PHE A 275 -10.92 11.67 17.84
N ALA A 276 -10.42 12.90 17.76
CA ALA A 276 -10.96 14.00 18.57
C ALA A 276 -12.37 14.42 18.11
N ALA A 277 -12.77 14.08 16.89
CA ALA A 277 -14.06 14.42 16.31
C ALA A 277 -15.18 13.44 16.71
N ILE A 278 -14.83 12.24 17.17
CA ILE A 278 -15.72 11.15 17.58
C ILE A 278 -15.78 11.07 19.10
#